data_AF-A0A0F9Z9U6-F1
#
_entry.id   AF-A0A0F9Z9U6-F1
#
_cell.length_a   1.000
_cell.length_b   1.000
_cell.length_c   1.000
_cell.angle_alpha   90.00
_cell.angle_beta   90.00
_cell.angle_gamma   90.00
#
_symmetry.space_group_name_H-M   'P 1'
#
loop_
_entity.id
_entity.type
_entity.pdbx_description
1 polymer ?
#
loop_
_entity_poly.entity_id
_entity_poly.type
_entity_poly.pdbx_seq_one_letter_code
_entity_poly.pdbx_strand_id
1 'polypeptide(L)'
;MDVDHQNIIYELLSTGFYEKEKIKNLHEIKSILRKIHFDVIEWYDKSCYILINTGSSRELILGYNEEENKEILEIFENLCFDRSVQGNILTSLIENNWIELDRNGKPVFSKRSLVIFKDKILNTNGVYKSCRICSFLVYKKDIHDYCNEILAEKSLI
;
A
#
# COMPACT_ATOMS: atom_id res chain seq x y z
N MET A 1 25.25 -12.69 1.36
CA MET A 1 23.81 -12.41 1.35
C MET A 1 23.13 -13.73 1.11
N ASP A 2 22.27 -14.16 2.02
CA ASP A 2 21.52 -15.42 1.89
C ASP A 2 20.66 -15.38 0.61
N VAL A 3 20.45 -16.52 -0.03
CA VAL A 3 19.62 -16.66 -1.25
C VAL A 3 18.21 -16.16 -0.98
N ASP A 4 17.74 -16.30 0.26
CA ASP A 4 16.44 -15.79 0.72
C ASP A 4 16.34 -14.25 0.64
N HIS A 5 17.38 -13.52 1.08
CA HIS A 5 17.39 -12.05 1.02
C HIS A 5 17.37 -11.52 -0.42
N GLN A 6 18.08 -12.18 -1.34
CA GLN A 6 18.08 -11.79 -2.75
C GLN A 6 16.69 -11.95 -3.37
N ASN A 7 16.01 -13.07 -3.09
CA ASN A 7 14.67 -13.33 -3.60
C ASN A 7 13.65 -12.32 -3.05
N ILE A 8 13.71 -12.01 -1.76
CA ILE A 8 12.83 -11.01 -1.13
C ILE A 8 13.06 -9.62 -1.76
N ILE A 9 14.31 -9.20 -1.92
CA ILE A 9 14.65 -7.90 -2.52
C ILE A 9 14.20 -7.85 -3.98
N TYR A 10 14.44 -8.91 -4.75
CA TYR A 10 14.01 -8.99 -6.14
C TYR A 10 12.49 -8.91 -6.29
N GLU A 11 11.75 -9.64 -5.45
CA GLU A 11 10.29 -9.62 -5.44
C GLU A 11 9.77 -8.22 -5.07
N LEU A 12 10.28 -7.62 -3.99
CA LEU A 12 9.92 -6.25 -3.59
C LEU A 12 10.20 -5.22 -4.70
N LEU A 13 11.35 -5.29 -5.37
CA LEU A 13 11.72 -4.35 -6.44
C LEU A 13 10.89 -4.54 -7.71
N SER A 14 10.44 -5.77 -8.00
CA SER A 14 9.66 -6.08 -9.21
C SER A 14 8.16 -5.84 -9.03
N THR A 15 7.59 -6.16 -7.88
CA THR A 15 6.14 -6.10 -7.64
C THR A 15 5.72 -4.96 -6.71
N GLY A 16 6.68 -4.39 -5.96
CA GLY A 16 6.41 -3.44 -4.88
C GLY A 16 5.91 -4.08 -3.58
N PHE A 17 5.83 -5.41 -3.51
CA PHE A 17 5.12 -6.12 -2.46
C PHE A 17 5.68 -7.53 -2.18
N TYR A 18 5.63 -7.99 -0.94
CA TYR A 18 5.98 -9.36 -0.55
C TYR A 18 4.94 -9.94 0.44
N GLU A 19 4.17 -10.94 0.01
CA GLU A 19 3.06 -11.60 0.76
C GLU A 19 3.50 -12.78 1.65
N LYS A 20 4.77 -13.20 1.56
CA LYS A 20 5.21 -14.48 2.12
C LYS A 20 5.65 -14.38 3.59
N GLU A 21 6.31 -15.44 4.06
CA GLU A 21 6.79 -15.65 5.42
C GLU A 21 7.41 -14.40 6.06
N LYS A 22 7.27 -14.33 7.39
CA LYS A 22 7.89 -13.27 8.19
C LYS A 22 9.38 -13.15 7.85
N ILE A 23 9.79 -11.96 7.41
CA ILE A 23 11.18 -11.68 7.08
C ILE A 23 12.00 -11.71 8.37
N LYS A 24 12.84 -12.74 8.53
CA LYS A 24 13.64 -12.94 9.75
C LYS A 24 14.62 -11.80 10.01
N ASN A 25 15.22 -11.25 8.95
CA ASN A 25 16.25 -10.21 9.05
C ASN A 25 15.89 -8.94 8.25
N LEU A 26 14.70 -8.39 8.52
CA LEU A 26 14.18 -7.19 7.84
C LEU A 26 15.16 -6.00 7.89
N HIS A 27 15.93 -5.88 8.96
CA HIS A 27 16.94 -4.83 9.09
C HIS A 27 18.00 -4.89 7.99
N GLU A 28 18.50 -6.09 7.65
CA GLU A 28 19.49 -6.25 6.57
C GLU A 28 18.90 -5.88 5.21
N ILE A 29 17.67 -6.33 4.92
CA ILE A 29 16.95 -5.98 3.70
C ILE A 29 16.76 -4.47 3.57
N LYS A 30 16.30 -3.80 4.64
CA LYS A 30 16.17 -2.34 4.67
C LYS A 30 17.50 -1.64 4.46
N SER A 31 18.57 -2.14 5.08
CA SER A 31 19.93 -1.57 4.93
C SER A 31 20.39 -1.59 3.47
N ILE A 32 20.08 -2.67 2.73
CA ILE A 32 20.41 -2.77 1.30
C ILE A 32 19.53 -1.82 0.47
N LEU A 33 18.21 -1.87 0.65
CA LEU A 33 17.27 -1.06 -0.13
C LEU A 33 17.48 0.45 0.08
N ARG A 34 17.86 0.88 1.29
CA ARG A 34 18.12 2.30 1.57
C ARG A 34 19.31 2.85 0.78
N LYS A 35 20.27 2.01 0.38
CA LYS A 35 21.40 2.43 -0.49
C LYS A 35 20.95 2.79 -1.90
N ILE A 36 19.77 2.34 -2.31
CA ILE A 36 19.15 2.65 -3.60
C ILE A 36 17.85 3.47 -3.44
N HIS A 37 17.72 4.21 -2.33
CA HIS A 37 16.58 5.09 -2.04
C HIS A 37 15.22 4.41 -1.89
N PHE A 38 15.21 3.15 -1.42
CA PHE A 38 13.98 2.45 -1.04
C PHE A 38 13.98 2.07 0.44
N ASP A 39 12.79 1.86 1.01
CA ASP A 39 12.59 1.26 2.34
C ASP A 39 11.40 0.29 2.25
N VAL A 40 11.18 -0.47 3.32
CA VAL A 40 10.13 -1.48 3.41
C VAL A 40 9.26 -1.19 4.62
N ILE A 41 7.95 -1.22 4.42
CA ILE A 41 6.97 -1.09 5.50
C ILE A 41 6.30 -2.45 5.69
N GLU A 42 6.29 -2.96 6.92
CA GLU A 42 5.45 -4.10 7.30
C GLU A 42 4.02 -3.59 7.47
N TRP A 43 3.05 -4.25 6.83
CA TRP A 43 1.64 -3.88 6.93
C TRP A 43 1.11 -4.14 8.35
N TYR A 44 0.06 -3.41 8.75
CA TYR A 44 -0.35 -3.35 10.17
C TYR A 44 -0.72 -4.72 10.77
N ASP A 45 -1.24 -5.65 9.96
CA ASP A 45 -1.63 -7.00 10.37
C ASP A 45 -0.52 -8.04 10.16
N LYS A 46 0.68 -7.61 9.72
CA LYS A 46 1.84 -8.45 9.41
C LYS A 46 1.63 -9.44 8.26
N SER A 47 0.60 -9.28 7.46
CA SER A 47 0.36 -10.13 6.29
C SER A 47 1.36 -9.92 5.16
N CYS A 48 2.11 -8.81 5.17
CA CYS A 48 2.98 -8.47 4.06
C CYS A 48 3.96 -7.33 4.32
N TYR A 49 4.86 -7.14 3.35
CA TYR A 49 5.83 -6.07 3.29
C TYR A 49 5.68 -5.28 1.98
N ILE A 50 5.76 -3.95 2.08
CA ILE A 50 5.50 -3.01 0.98
C ILE A 50 6.76 -2.19 0.74
N LEU A 51 7.22 -2.17 -0.51
CA LEU A 51 8.36 -1.34 -0.93
C LEU A 51 7.91 0.11 -1.11
N ILE A 52 8.63 1.04 -0.50
CA ILE A 52 8.42 2.48 -0.65
C ILE A 52 9.70 3.16 -1.14
N ASN A 53 9.54 4.20 -1.96
CA ASN A 53 10.65 5.04 -2.38
C ASN A 53 10.83 6.17 -1.34
N THR A 54 12.04 6.34 -0.81
CA THR A 54 12.36 7.36 0.20
C THR A 54 12.84 8.68 -0.39
N GLY A 55 13.20 8.71 -1.68
CA GLY A 55 13.75 9.88 -2.37
C GLY A 55 12.78 10.64 -3.26
N SER A 56 11.55 10.15 -3.46
CA SER A 56 10.56 10.78 -4.33
C SER A 56 9.37 11.30 -3.53
N SER A 57 9.22 12.62 -3.46
CA SER A 57 7.98 13.28 -3.06
C SER A 57 6.94 13.32 -4.20
N ARG A 58 7.25 12.74 -5.37
CA ARG A 58 6.38 12.86 -6.54
C ARG A 58 5.18 11.94 -6.37
N GLU A 59 4.01 12.56 -6.36
CA GLU A 59 2.68 11.93 -6.41
C GLU A 59 2.37 11.30 -7.78
N LEU A 60 3.35 10.62 -8.39
CA LEU A 60 3.25 10.04 -9.72
C LEU A 60 3.62 8.57 -9.69
N ILE A 61 2.91 7.76 -10.46
CA ILE A 61 3.27 6.37 -10.68
C ILE A 61 4.24 6.33 -11.87
N LEU A 62 5.51 5.98 -11.59
CA LEU A 62 6.51 5.80 -12.64
C LEU A 62 6.07 4.70 -13.61
N GLY A 63 6.31 4.91 -14.90
CA GLY A 63 5.90 3.99 -15.97
C GLY A 63 4.63 4.40 -16.71
N TYR A 64 3.90 5.40 -16.20
CA TYR A 64 2.77 6.03 -16.87
C TYR A 64 3.15 7.43 -17.40
N ASN A 65 2.59 7.83 -18.53
CA ASN A 65 2.76 9.16 -19.10
C ASN A 65 1.91 10.21 -18.37
N GLU A 66 1.97 11.48 -18.79
CA GLU A 66 1.26 12.57 -18.10
C GLU A 66 -0.28 12.43 -18.16
N GLU A 67 -0.83 12.03 -19.30
CA GLU A 67 -2.28 11.84 -19.47
C GLU A 67 -2.77 10.64 -18.66
N GLU A 68 -2.01 9.53 -18.69
CA GLU A 68 -2.30 8.36 -17.86
C GLU A 68 -2.24 8.70 -16.37
N ASN A 69 -1.24 9.48 -15.94
CA ASN A 69 -1.18 9.93 -14.54
C ASN A 69 -2.39 10.79 -14.16
N LYS A 70 -2.91 11.66 -15.05
CA LYS A 70 -4.16 12.40 -14.78
C LYS A 70 -5.33 11.44 -14.58
N GLU A 71 -5.48 10.43 -15.43
CA GLU A 71 -6.51 9.40 -15.29
C GLU A 71 -6.36 8.60 -13.99
N ILE A 72 -5.12 8.27 -13.58
CA ILE A 72 -4.84 7.63 -12.27
C ILE A 72 -5.39 8.48 -11.13
N LEU A 73 -5.16 9.79 -11.17
CA LEU A 73 -5.63 10.70 -10.12
C LEU A 73 -7.15 10.76 -10.06
N GLU A 74 -7.83 10.78 -11.20
CA GLU A 74 -9.30 10.73 -11.26
C GLU A 74 -9.84 9.41 -10.69
N ILE A 75 -9.23 8.28 -11.06
CA ILE A 75 -9.56 6.96 -10.50
C ILE A 75 -9.38 6.97 -8.98
N PHE A 76 -8.26 7.49 -8.47
CA PHE A 76 -7.98 7.54 -7.04
C PHE A 76 -8.96 8.44 -6.30
N GLU A 77 -9.32 9.59 -6.87
CA GLU A 77 -10.34 10.47 -6.31
C GLU A 77 -11.70 9.75 -6.23
N ASN A 78 -12.11 9.06 -7.30
CA ASN A 78 -13.35 8.29 -7.32
C ASN A 78 -13.37 7.18 -6.26
N LEU A 79 -12.25 6.47 -6.07
CA LEU A 79 -12.09 5.50 -4.99
C LEU A 79 -12.23 6.14 -3.61
N CYS A 80 -11.65 7.33 -3.40
CA CYS A 80 -11.76 8.07 -2.15
C CYS A 80 -13.20 8.45 -1.80
N PHE A 81 -14.08 8.64 -2.79
CA PHE A 81 -15.50 8.95 -2.58
C PHE A 81 -16.45 7.77 -2.82
N ASP A 82 -15.92 6.55 -2.92
CA ASP A 82 -16.68 5.34 -3.17
C ASP A 82 -17.47 5.28 -4.48
N ARG A 83 -17.11 6.14 -5.43
CA ARG A 83 -17.78 6.28 -6.72
C ARG A 83 -17.43 5.10 -7.63
N SER A 84 -18.22 4.94 -8.69
CA SER A 84 -17.89 4.00 -9.75
C SER A 84 -16.59 4.42 -10.41
N VAL A 85 -15.71 3.45 -10.65
CA VAL A 85 -14.42 3.66 -11.32
C VAL A 85 -14.48 2.95 -12.66
N GLN A 86 -14.15 3.68 -13.72
CA GLN A 86 -13.91 3.15 -15.07
C GLN A 86 -12.70 3.88 -15.62
N GLY A 87 -11.96 3.24 -16.51
CA GLY A 87 -10.77 3.83 -17.11
C GLY A 87 -10.02 2.83 -17.97
N ASN A 88 -9.34 3.32 -19.00
CA ASN A 88 -8.54 2.51 -19.93
C ASN A 88 -7.33 1.90 -19.22
N ILE A 89 -6.80 2.58 -18.20
CA ILE A 89 -5.63 2.14 -17.44
C ILE A 89 -5.98 1.23 -16.26
N LEU A 90 -7.27 1.05 -15.92
CA LEU A 90 -7.68 0.34 -14.70
C LEU A 90 -7.14 -1.09 -14.66
N THR A 91 -7.18 -1.81 -15.79
CA THR A 91 -6.61 -3.16 -15.92
C THR A 91 -5.12 -3.16 -15.61
N SER A 92 -4.38 -2.20 -16.17
CA SER A 92 -2.94 -2.04 -15.91
C SER A 92 -2.66 -1.74 -14.44
N LEU A 93 -3.47 -0.89 -13.79
CA LEU A 93 -3.33 -0.61 -12.35
C LEU A 93 -3.58 -1.85 -11.48
N ILE A 94 -4.49 -2.73 -11.89
CA ILE A 94 -4.75 -4.01 -11.21
C ILE A 94 -3.56 -4.96 -11.39
N GLU A 95 -3.09 -5.14 -12.64
CA GLU A 95 -1.95 -6.00 -12.96
C GLU A 95 -0.65 -5.57 -12.25
N ASN A 96 -0.51 -4.28 -11.95
CA ASN A 96 0.65 -3.71 -11.25
C ASN A 96 0.44 -3.49 -9.74
N ASN A 97 -0.62 -4.06 -9.15
CA ASN A 97 -0.93 -4.02 -7.73
C ASN A 97 -1.10 -2.59 -7.16
N TRP A 98 -1.60 -1.65 -7.96
CA TRP A 98 -2.02 -0.32 -7.48
C TRP A 98 -3.49 -0.31 -7.07
N ILE A 99 -4.30 -1.18 -7.69
CA ILE A 99 -5.71 -1.37 -7.39
C ILE A 99 -5.94 -2.87 -7.19
N GLU A 100 -6.81 -3.22 -6.26
CA GLU A 100 -7.28 -4.58 -6.02
C GLU A 100 -8.78 -4.65 -6.32
N LEU A 101 -9.32 -5.85 -6.48
CA LEU A 101 -10.77 -6.07 -6.54
C LEU A 101 -11.23 -6.62 -5.19
N ASP A 102 -12.29 -6.03 -4.63
CA ASP A 102 -12.92 -6.55 -3.43
C ASP A 102 -13.66 -7.87 -3.71
N ARG A 103 -14.27 -8.45 -2.67
CA ARG A 103 -15.02 -9.72 -2.79
C ARG A 103 -16.20 -9.68 -3.76
N ASN A 104 -16.66 -8.49 -4.14
CA ASN A 104 -17.74 -8.26 -5.10
C ASN A 104 -17.22 -7.87 -6.49
N GLY A 105 -15.91 -7.86 -6.70
CA GLY A 105 -15.30 -7.41 -7.95
C GLY A 105 -15.23 -5.89 -8.09
N LYS A 106 -15.46 -5.11 -7.03
CA LYS A 106 -15.33 -3.64 -7.06
C LYS A 106 -13.86 -3.23 -6.93
N PRO A 107 -13.36 -2.31 -7.76
CA PRO A 107 -12.04 -1.71 -7.56
C PRO A 107 -11.91 -1.03 -6.20
N VAL A 108 -10.81 -1.31 -5.50
CA VAL A 108 -10.39 -0.69 -4.24
C VAL A 108 -8.90 -0.40 -4.28
N PHE A 109 -8.44 0.53 -3.44
CA PHE A 109 -6.99 0.73 -3.29
C PHE A 109 -6.30 -0.54 -2.81
N SER A 110 -5.20 -0.89 -3.45
CA SER A 110 -4.30 -1.91 -2.92
C SER A 110 -3.62 -1.45 -1.63
N LYS A 111 -3.12 -2.40 -0.83
CA LYS A 111 -2.30 -2.06 0.35
C LYS A 111 -1.12 -1.15 -0.01
N ARG A 112 -0.48 -1.40 -1.17
CA ARG A 112 0.62 -0.59 -1.70
C ARG A 112 0.20 0.87 -1.91
N SER A 113 -0.95 1.09 -2.56
CA SER A 113 -1.46 2.44 -2.79
C SER A 113 -1.84 3.15 -1.50
N LEU A 114 -2.42 2.44 -0.53
CA LEU A 114 -2.76 3.01 0.78
C LEU A 114 -1.53 3.48 1.57
N VAL A 115 -0.38 2.86 1.37
CA VAL A 115 0.90 3.30 1.98
C VAL A 115 1.49 4.47 1.22
N ILE A 116 1.67 4.32 -0.10
CA ILE A 116 2.42 5.29 -0.92
C ILE A 116 1.65 6.60 -1.06
N PHE A 117 0.33 6.54 -1.25
CA PHE A 117 -0.53 7.70 -1.46
C PHE A 117 -1.30 8.11 -0.21
N LYS A 118 -0.83 7.69 0.98
CA LYS A 118 -1.50 7.94 2.26
C LYS A 118 -1.97 9.39 2.42
N ASP A 119 -1.04 10.34 2.29
CA ASP A 119 -1.32 11.75 2.55
C ASP A 119 -2.27 12.33 1.49
N LYS A 120 -2.09 11.95 0.23
CA LYS A 120 -2.98 12.34 -0.86
C LYS A 120 -4.41 11.86 -0.64
N ILE A 121 -4.58 10.59 -0.29
CA ILE A 121 -5.88 9.99 0.00
C ILE A 121 -6.52 10.71 1.20
N LEU A 122 -5.77 11.00 2.27
CA LEU A 122 -6.30 11.75 3.42
C LEU A 122 -6.73 13.16 3.06
N ASN A 123 -5.96 13.84 2.21
CA ASN A 123 -6.26 15.21 1.78
C ASN A 123 -7.55 15.32 0.95
N THR A 124 -8.07 14.22 0.40
CA THR A 124 -9.38 14.21 -0.27
C THR A 124 -10.56 14.36 0.69
N ASN A 125 -10.38 14.11 1.99
CA ASN A 125 -11.46 14.02 2.99
C ASN A 125 -12.59 13.05 2.60
N GLY A 126 -12.24 11.96 1.92
CA GLY A 126 -13.15 10.90 1.50
C GLY A 126 -13.48 9.87 2.58
N VAL A 127 -13.76 8.64 2.15
CA VAL A 127 -14.19 7.52 3.01
C VAL A 127 -13.03 6.84 3.75
N TYR A 128 -11.79 7.19 3.42
CA TYR A 128 -10.59 6.68 4.08
C TYR A 128 -10.15 7.63 5.19
N LYS A 129 -9.79 7.06 6.34
CA LYS A 129 -9.27 7.80 7.50
C LYS A 129 -7.99 7.15 8.01
N SER A 130 -7.20 7.87 8.81
CA SER A 130 -6.08 7.27 9.52
C SER A 130 -6.60 6.50 10.74
N CYS A 131 -6.22 5.23 10.86
CA CYS A 131 -6.53 4.39 12.00
C CYS A 131 -5.88 4.98 13.26
N ARG A 132 -6.66 5.14 14.34
CA ARG A 132 -6.18 5.75 15.59
C ARG A 132 -5.09 4.95 16.33
N ILE A 133 -4.82 3.71 15.92
CA ILE A 133 -3.88 2.79 16.57
C ILE A 133 -2.60 2.62 15.75
N CYS A 134 -2.71 2.19 14.50
CA CYS A 134 -1.55 1.90 13.65
C CYS A 134 -1.20 3.03 12.66
N SER A 135 -2.02 4.09 12.59
CA SER A 135 -1.87 5.22 11.67
C SER A 135 -1.95 4.89 10.17
N PHE A 136 -2.18 3.63 9.77
CA PHE A 136 -2.49 3.25 8.38
C PHE A 136 -3.91 3.65 8.00
N LEU A 137 -4.19 3.74 6.70
CA LEU A 137 -5.53 4.06 6.21
C LEU A 137 -6.53 2.93 6.46
N VAL A 138 -7.71 3.32 6.91
CA VAL A 138 -8.86 2.44 7.15
C VAL A 138 -10.08 2.95 6.40
N TYR A 139 -10.82 2.05 5.78
CA TYR A 139 -12.01 2.33 4.99
C TYR A 139 -13.26 2.38 5.88
N LYS A 140 -13.99 3.50 5.85
CA LYS A 140 -15.29 3.72 6.56
C LYS A 140 -15.31 3.40 8.06
N LYS A 141 -14.16 3.30 8.70
CA LYS A 141 -14.02 3.06 10.15
C LYS A 141 -13.00 4.04 10.72
N ASP A 142 -12.88 4.07 12.04
CA ASP A 142 -11.84 4.84 12.74
C ASP A 142 -10.66 3.96 13.18
N ILE A 143 -10.85 2.63 13.25
CA ILE A 143 -9.86 1.64 13.69
C ILE A 143 -10.03 0.38 12.83
N HIS A 144 -8.91 -0.28 12.44
CA HIS A 144 -8.95 -1.58 11.76
C HIS A 144 -9.45 -2.68 12.70
N ASP A 145 -10.11 -3.71 12.15
CA ASP A 145 -10.62 -4.83 12.93
C ASP A 145 -9.50 -5.55 13.70
N TYR A 146 -8.37 -5.82 13.04
CA TYR A 146 -7.15 -6.35 13.67
C TYR A 146 -6.65 -5.51 14.85
N CYS A 147 -6.70 -4.18 14.74
CA CYS A 147 -6.26 -3.29 15.82
C CYS A 147 -7.23 -3.34 17.02
N ASN A 148 -8.53 -3.49 16.77
CA ASN A 148 -9.52 -3.67 17.85
C ASN A 148 -9.31 -5.00 18.58
N GLU A 149 -9.01 -6.07 17.85
CA GLU A 149 -8.73 -7.40 18.44
C GLU A 149 -7.52 -7.35 19.39
N ILE A 150 -6.41 -6.74 18.95
CA ILE A 150 -5.22 -6.56 19.80
C ILE A 150 -5.53 -5.75 21.08
N LEU A 151 -6.34 -4.69 20.96
CA LEU A 151 -6.71 -3.88 22.13
C LEU A 151 -7.58 -4.67 23.12
N ALA A 152 -8.52 -5.46 22.62
CA ALA A 152 -9.38 -6.30 23.45
C ALA A 152 -8.55 -7.34 24.21
N GLU A 153 -7.60 -8.01 23.54
CA GLU A 153 -6.69 -8.96 24.19
C GLU A 153 -5.85 -8.32 25.29
N LYS A 154 -5.33 -7.11 25.06
CA LYS A 154 -4.53 -6.38 26.07
C LYS A 154 -5.35 -5.83 27.24
N SER A 155 -6.66 -5.66 27.08
CA SER A 155 -7.56 -5.16 28.13
C SER A 155 -8.03 -6.26 29.09
N LEU A 156 -7.70 -7.52 28.79
CA LEU A 156 -8.02 -8.71 29.59
C LEU A 156 -6.84 -9.15 30.48
N ILE A 157 -5.75 -8.37 30.53
CA ILE A 157 -4.52 -8.63 31.31
C ILE A 157 -4.41 -7.60 32.43
#